data_AF-A0AA90VK37-F1
#
_entry.id   AF-A0AA90VK37-F1
#
_cell.length_a   1.000
_cell.length_b   1.000
_cell.length_c   1.000
_cell.angle_alpha   90.00
_cell.angle_beta   90.00
_cell.angle_gamma   90.00
#
_symmetry.space_group_name_H-M   'P 1'
#
loop_
_entity.id
_entity.type
_entity.pdbx_description
1 polymer ?
#
loop_
_entity_poly.entity_id
_entity_poly.type
_entity_poly.pdbx_seq_one_letter_code
_entity_poly.pdbx_strand_id
1 'polypeptide(L)'
;MDKLEYIPGDLVMVKESALRFAKDKIFKVISSLSGGFVKVVMLNDSSTTYSISNNAVRPIPLTPEILEKNGWVKEVMSRGVKNSHWVYTKPDIEEYGYFPIYIEKGIGKEFDVYPFTDNRVCKQIVYIKYVHELQHLLFGLGLNSEMEV
;
A
#
# COMPACT_ATOMS: atom_id res chain seq x y z
N MET A 1 11.55 2.05 -16.12
CA MET A 1 10.84 1.35 -15.04
C MET A 1 9.43 1.19 -15.53
N ASP A 2 9.05 -0.03 -15.91
CA ASP A 2 7.70 -0.29 -16.38
C ASP A 2 6.71 0.13 -15.30
N LYS A 3 5.70 0.86 -15.74
CA LYS A 3 4.68 1.50 -14.91
C LYS A 3 3.95 0.39 -14.16
N LEU A 4 3.98 0.41 -12.82
CA LEU A 4 3.31 -0.58 -11.98
C LEU A 4 1.89 -0.87 -12.49
N GLU A 5 1.69 -2.11 -12.91
CA GLU A 5 0.39 -2.64 -13.30
C GLU A 5 -0.40 -2.89 -12.03
N TYR A 6 -1.52 -2.18 -11.88
CA TYR A 6 -2.44 -2.45 -10.79
C TYR A 6 -2.92 -3.90 -10.85
N ILE A 7 -3.13 -4.54 -9.71
CA ILE A 7 -3.67 -5.90 -9.60
C ILE A 7 -5.12 -5.86 -9.09
N PRO A 8 -5.92 -6.91 -9.32
CA PRO A 8 -7.23 -7.03 -8.67
C PRO A 8 -7.10 -6.88 -7.15
N GLY A 9 -7.88 -5.99 -6.56
CA GLY A 9 -7.79 -5.64 -5.14
C GLY A 9 -7.31 -4.21 -4.89
N ASP A 10 -6.52 -3.65 -5.80
CA ASP A 10 -5.87 -2.34 -5.58
C ASP A 10 -6.88 -1.20 -5.42
N LEU A 11 -6.61 -0.32 -4.47
CA LEU A 11 -7.37 0.91 -4.26
C LEU A 11 -6.73 2.07 -5.01
N VAL A 12 -7.54 2.74 -5.83
CA VAL A 12 -7.11 3.80 -6.72
C VAL A 12 -8.11 4.96 -6.76
N MET A 13 -7.65 6.11 -7.22
CA MET A 13 -8.51 7.22 -7.65
C MET A 13 -8.52 7.31 -9.17
N VAL A 14 -9.55 7.96 -9.72
CA VAL A 14 -9.65 8.20 -11.18
C VAL A 14 -9.65 9.70 -11.44
N LYS A 15 -8.96 10.14 -12.50
CA LYS A 15 -8.97 11.55 -12.95
C LYS A 15 -10.39 11.97 -13.36
N GLU A 16 -10.78 13.16 -12.96
CA GLU A 16 -12.07 13.77 -13.32
C GLU A 16 -12.28 13.86 -14.85
N SER A 17 -11.20 14.02 -15.61
CA SER A 17 -11.22 14.03 -17.07
C SER A 17 -11.67 12.70 -17.70
N ALA A 18 -11.54 11.58 -16.97
CA ALA A 18 -12.03 10.28 -17.41
C ALA A 18 -13.43 9.96 -16.87
N LEU A 19 -13.72 10.37 -15.64
CA LEU A 19 -15.02 10.22 -14.99
C LEU A 19 -15.34 11.48 -14.18
N ARG A 20 -16.28 12.32 -14.64
CA ARG A 20 -16.58 13.62 -14.00
C ARG A 20 -17.00 13.49 -12.53
N PHE A 21 -17.73 12.44 -12.18
CA PHE A 21 -18.19 12.21 -10.81
C PHE A 21 -17.14 11.52 -9.92
N ALA A 22 -15.98 11.12 -10.46
CA ALA A 22 -14.96 10.35 -9.73
C ALA A 22 -14.11 11.20 -8.77
N LYS A 23 -14.34 12.52 -8.73
CA LYS A 23 -13.64 13.41 -7.80
C LYS A 23 -13.87 12.93 -6.36
N ASP A 24 -12.77 12.76 -5.62
CA ASP A 24 -12.74 12.29 -4.23
C ASP A 24 -13.40 10.91 -4.02
N LYS A 25 -13.57 10.13 -5.10
CA LYS A 25 -14.05 8.75 -5.06
C LYS A 25 -12.90 7.77 -5.18
N ILE A 26 -13.01 6.70 -4.41
CA ILE A 26 -12.07 5.60 -4.40
C ILE A 26 -12.69 4.46 -5.19
N PHE A 27 -11.85 3.77 -5.94
CA PHE A 27 -12.22 2.66 -6.77
C PHE A 27 -11.37 1.45 -6.42
N LYS A 28 -11.95 0.27 -6.54
CA LYS A 28 -11.24 -1.01 -6.43
C LYS A 28 -11.01 -1.57 -7.83
N VAL A 29 -9.76 -1.91 -8.12
CA VAL A 29 -9.40 -2.61 -9.36
C VAL A 29 -9.92 -4.04 -9.28
N ILE A 30 -10.62 -4.49 -10.33
CA ILE A 30 -11.16 -5.86 -10.41
C ILE A 30 -10.45 -6.69 -11.48
N SER A 31 -9.87 -6.05 -12.50
CA SER A 31 -8.99 -6.71 -13.46
C SER A 31 -8.15 -5.71 -14.26
N SER A 32 -7.00 -6.18 -14.73
CA SER A 32 -6.14 -5.47 -15.67
C SER A 32 -6.31 -6.06 -17.05
N LEU A 33 -6.49 -5.19 -18.05
CA LEU A 33 -6.76 -5.57 -19.44
C LEU A 33 -5.51 -5.33 -20.29
N SER A 34 -5.28 -6.22 -21.25
CA SER A 34 -4.29 -5.99 -22.31
C SER A 34 -4.59 -4.67 -23.04
N GLY A 35 -3.57 -3.85 -23.26
CA GLY A 35 -3.71 -2.54 -23.93
C GLY A 35 -3.76 -1.32 -23.00
N GLY A 36 -3.43 -1.49 -21.71
CA GLY A 36 -3.22 -0.36 -20.80
C GLY A 36 -4.50 0.22 -20.21
N PHE A 37 -5.49 -0.64 -19.93
CA PHE A 37 -6.73 -0.30 -19.24
C PHE A 37 -6.90 -1.18 -18.00
N VAL A 38 -7.59 -0.66 -16.99
CA VAL A 38 -8.05 -1.41 -15.82
C VAL A 38 -9.58 -1.35 -15.75
N LYS A 39 -10.19 -2.43 -15.29
CA LYS A 39 -11.58 -2.43 -14.85
C LYS A 39 -11.63 -2.10 -13.37
N VAL A 40 -12.49 -1.16 -13.03
CA VAL A 40 -12.67 -0.69 -11.67
C VAL A 40 -14.15 -0.64 -11.29
N VAL A 41 -14.43 -0.80 -10.01
CA VAL A 41 -15.73 -0.55 -9.39
C VAL A 41 -15.56 0.52 -8.33
N MET A 42 -16.58 1.34 -8.08
CA MET A 42 -16.50 2.32 -7.00
C MET A 42 -16.47 1.59 -5.65
N LEU A 43 -15.59 2.01 -4.75
CA LEU A 43 -15.54 1.46 -3.41
C LEU A 43 -16.87 1.74 -2.70
N ASN A 44 -17.46 0.70 -2.09
CA ASN A 44 -18.81 0.72 -1.48
C ASN A 44 -20.00 0.86 -2.44
N ASP A 45 -19.76 0.86 -3.76
CA ASP A 45 -20.81 0.78 -4.78
C ASP A 45 -20.33 -0.10 -5.95
N SER A 46 -20.60 -1.41 -5.83
CA SER A 46 -20.20 -2.41 -6.81
C SER A 46 -21.19 -2.58 -7.96
N SER A 47 -22.17 -1.68 -8.11
CA SER A 47 -23.24 -1.81 -9.11
C SER A 47 -22.74 -1.63 -10.55
N THR A 48 -21.69 -0.81 -10.72
CA THR A 48 -21.21 -0.40 -12.05
C THR A 48 -19.71 -0.62 -12.18
N THR A 49 -19.31 -1.25 -13.28
CA THR A 49 -17.90 -1.42 -13.66
C THR A 49 -17.52 -0.39 -14.72
N TYR A 50 -16.35 0.21 -14.57
CA TYR A 50 -15.77 1.16 -15.52
C TYR A 50 -14.46 0.64 -16.08
N SER A 51 -14.26 0.79 -17.39
CA SER A 51 -12.97 0.54 -18.04
C SER A 51 -12.21 1.85 -18.16
N ILE A 52 -11.11 1.98 -17.43
CA ILE A 52 -10.34 3.22 -17.29
C ILE A 52 -8.93 3.01 -17.84
N SER A 53 -8.46 3.94 -18.67
CA SER A 53 -7.06 3.92 -19.11
C SER A 53 -6.11 4.05 -17.92
N ASN A 54 -5.01 3.30 -17.91
CA ASN A 54 -3.96 3.37 -16.88
C ASN A 54 -3.39 4.80 -16.71
N ASN A 55 -3.53 5.66 -17.73
CA ASN A 55 -3.11 7.07 -17.66
C ASN A 55 -4.10 7.97 -16.91
N ALA A 56 -5.34 7.51 -16.73
CA ALA A 56 -6.38 8.18 -15.98
C ALA A 56 -6.49 7.71 -14.53
N VAL A 57 -5.86 6.60 -14.18
CA VAL A 57 -5.76 6.13 -12.79
C VAL A 57 -4.73 6.97 -12.03
N ARG A 58 -5.03 7.28 -10.77
CA ARG A 58 -4.15 7.96 -9.84
C ARG A 58 -3.94 7.09 -8.60
N PRO A 59 -2.69 6.88 -8.17
CA PRO A 59 -2.44 6.14 -6.95
C PRO A 59 -2.87 6.96 -5.73
N ILE A 60 -3.26 6.27 -4.66
CA ILE A 60 -3.57 6.87 -3.36
C ILE A 60 -2.26 6.95 -2.56
N PRO A 61 -1.82 8.14 -2.12
CA PRO A 61 -0.65 8.26 -1.25
C PRO A 61 -0.84 7.46 0.04
N LEU A 62 0.17 6.69 0.42
CA LEU A 62 0.23 6.08 1.74
C LEU A 62 0.59 7.17 2.76
N THR A 63 -0.08 7.15 3.90
CA THR A 63 0.18 8.09 5.01
C THR A 63 0.18 7.35 6.35
N PRO A 64 0.77 7.94 7.41
CA PRO A 64 0.66 7.39 8.76
C PRO A 64 -0.77 7.10 9.18
N GLU A 65 -1.71 7.99 8.86
CA GLU A 65 -3.11 7.86 9.23
C GLU A 65 -3.74 6.63 8.57
N ILE A 66 -3.40 6.33 7.31
CA ILE A 66 -3.85 5.11 6.63
C ILE A 66 -3.23 3.87 7.29
N LEU A 67 -1.95 3.90 7.67
CA LEU A 67 -1.32 2.77 8.38
C LEU A 67 -2.06 2.50 9.71
N GLU A 68 -2.23 3.53 10.53
CA GLU A 68 -2.88 3.44 11.84
C GLU A 68 -4.33 2.92 11.72
N LYS A 69 -5.09 3.40 10.74
CA LYS A 69 -6.46 2.95 10.43
C LYS A 69 -6.53 1.46 10.09
N ASN A 70 -5.45 0.89 9.54
CA ASN A 70 -5.33 -0.51 9.15
C ASN A 70 -4.61 -1.39 10.19
N GLY A 71 -4.56 -0.94 11.45
CA GLY A 71 -4.04 -1.71 12.57
C GLY A 71 -2.51 -1.75 12.67
N TRP A 72 -1.82 -0.86 11.95
CA TRP A 72 -0.39 -0.65 12.18
C TRP A 72 -0.19 0.22 13.42
N VAL A 73 0.75 -0.16 14.28
CA VAL A 73 1.05 0.53 15.53
C VAL A 73 2.38 1.23 15.41
N LYS A 74 2.40 2.51 15.78
CA LYS A 74 3.62 3.30 15.78
C LYS A 74 4.45 3.00 17.03
N GLU A 75 5.67 2.52 16.82
CA GLU A 75 6.57 2.08 17.88
C GLU A 75 7.97 2.70 17.73
N VAL A 76 8.70 2.72 18.85
CA VAL A 76 10.10 3.12 18.91
C VAL A 76 10.93 1.85 18.83
N MET A 77 11.63 1.64 17.72
CA MET A 77 12.62 0.56 17.63
C MET A 77 14.03 1.12 17.82
N SER A 78 14.79 0.44 18.69
CA SER A 78 16.21 0.69 18.90
C SER A 78 17.02 -0.31 18.08
N ARG A 79 17.78 0.16 17.10
CA ARG A 79 18.70 -0.67 16.30
C ARG A 79 20.04 -0.95 17.00
N GLY A 80 20.10 -0.87 18.34
CA GLY A 80 21.33 -1.07 19.11
C GLY A 80 22.38 0.05 18.95
N VAL A 81 22.06 1.11 18.20
CA VAL A 81 22.81 2.37 18.14
C VAL A 81 21.88 3.45 18.73
N LYS A 82 22.43 4.50 19.35
CA LYS A 82 21.71 5.56 20.09
C LYS A 82 20.57 6.31 19.33
N ASN A 83 20.21 5.88 18.13
CA ASN A 83 19.10 6.41 17.37
C ASN A 83 17.91 5.44 17.45
N SER A 84 16.92 5.81 18.26
CA SER A 84 15.58 5.25 18.17
C SER A 84 14.89 5.80 16.92
N HIS A 85 14.31 4.92 16.11
CA HIS A 85 13.54 5.30 14.93
C HIS A 85 12.06 4.95 15.13
N TRP A 86 11.18 5.79 14.58
CA TRP A 86 9.75 5.53 14.56
C TRP A 86 9.42 4.59 13.43
N VAL A 87 8.86 3.44 13.80
CA VAL A 87 8.44 2.41 12.88
C VAL A 87 6.96 2.14 13.07
N TYR A 88 6.33 1.55 12.06
CA TYR A 88 5.02 0.97 12.13
C TYR A 88 5.18 -0.55 12.10
N THR A 89 4.75 -1.19 13.17
CA THR A 89 4.64 -2.65 13.30
C THR A 89 3.18 -3.05 13.18
N LYS A 90 2.91 -4.33 13.00
CA LYS A 90 1.54 -4.82 12.78
C LYS A 90 1.29 -6.05 13.67
N PRO A 91 0.74 -5.86 14.89
CA PRO A 91 0.60 -6.90 15.93
C PRO A 91 -0.09 -8.19 15.47
N ASP A 92 -1.04 -8.10 14.54
CA ASP A 92 -1.81 -9.25 14.05
C ASP A 92 -1.03 -10.18 13.10
N ILE A 93 0.16 -9.77 12.66
CA ILE A 93 1.07 -10.60 11.85
C ILE A 93 2.36 -10.93 12.61
N GLU A 94 2.41 -10.68 13.91
CA GLU A 94 3.54 -11.04 14.77
C GLU A 94 3.57 -12.56 15.01
N GLU A 95 4.71 -13.18 14.71
CA GLU A 95 4.95 -14.61 14.93
C GLU A 95 6.19 -14.79 15.81
N TYR A 96 6.05 -15.49 16.94
CA TYR A 96 7.14 -15.73 17.91
C TYR A 96 7.85 -14.47 18.44
N GLY A 97 7.15 -13.35 18.56
CA GLY A 97 7.75 -12.08 18.98
C GLY A 97 8.35 -11.26 17.84
N TYR A 98 8.11 -11.67 16.58
CA TYR A 98 8.74 -11.10 15.40
C TYR A 98 7.71 -10.72 14.33
N PHE A 99 7.84 -9.52 13.78
CA PHE A 99 7.01 -9.05 12.68
C PHE A 99 7.63 -9.43 11.35
N PRO A 100 6.95 -10.05 10.37
CA PRO A 100 7.55 -10.38 9.08
C PRO A 100 8.09 -9.14 8.34
N ILE A 101 7.44 -7.98 8.53
CA ILE A 101 7.88 -6.67 8.03
C ILE A 101 7.60 -5.58 9.04
N TYR A 102 8.38 -4.50 8.97
CA TYR A 102 8.04 -3.21 9.59
C TYR A 102 8.30 -2.07 8.59
N ILE A 103 7.57 -0.98 8.79
CA ILE A 103 7.59 0.17 7.91
C ILE A 103 8.20 1.36 8.67
N GLU A 104 9.32 1.87 8.20
CA GLU A 104 9.95 3.07 8.75
C GLU A 104 9.55 4.30 7.92
N LYS A 105 9.25 5.42 8.57
CA LYS A 105 9.03 6.67 7.84
C LYS A 105 10.39 7.19 7.37
N GLY A 106 10.64 7.09 6.05
CA GLY A 106 11.85 7.59 5.42
C GLY A 106 11.86 9.12 5.31
N ILE A 107 12.84 9.65 4.57
CA ILE A 107 12.93 11.09 4.28
C ILE A 107 11.90 11.45 3.19
N GLY A 108 10.97 12.35 3.50
CA GLY A 108 10.00 12.86 2.53
C GLY A 108 8.62 12.20 2.61
N LYS A 109 8.10 11.73 1.47
CA LYS A 109 6.75 11.13 1.34
C LYS A 109 6.76 9.61 1.24
N GLU A 110 7.94 9.01 1.38
CA GLU A 110 8.18 7.58 1.17
C GLU A 110 8.36 6.88 2.50
N PHE A 111 8.09 5.58 2.49
CA PHE A 111 8.30 4.69 3.60
C PHE A 111 9.27 3.59 3.20
N ASP A 112 10.19 3.31 4.12
CA ASP A 112 11.18 2.25 3.96
C ASP A 112 10.62 0.97 4.55
N VAL A 113 10.55 -0.09 3.75
CA VAL A 113 10.09 -1.39 4.23
C VAL A 113 11.28 -2.28 4.50
N TYR A 114 11.30 -2.86 5.69
CA TYR A 114 12.33 -3.79 6.12
C TYR A 114 11.70 -5.16 6.43
N PRO A 115 12.31 -6.27 5.99
CA PRO A 115 11.99 -7.57 6.53
C PRO A 115 12.57 -7.66 7.92
N PHE A 116 11.91 -8.39 8.81
CA PHE A 116 12.58 -8.81 10.03
C PHE A 116 13.44 -10.03 9.73
N THR A 117 14.74 -9.91 9.98
CA THR A 117 15.70 -11.00 9.80
C THR A 117 16.43 -11.25 11.11
N ASP A 118 16.61 -12.52 11.45
CA ASP A 118 17.39 -13.01 12.59
C ASP A 118 18.88 -12.59 12.52
N ASN A 119 19.39 -12.37 11.32
CA ASN A 119 20.81 -12.24 11.03
C ASN A 119 21.43 -10.86 11.26
N ARG A 120 20.85 -10.00 12.12
CA ARG A 120 21.34 -8.63 12.42
C ARG A 120 21.56 -7.73 11.19
N VAL A 121 21.11 -8.15 10.01
CA VAL A 121 21.21 -7.43 8.74
C VAL A 121 19.79 -7.06 8.32
N CYS A 122 19.29 -5.97 8.88
CA CYS A 122 18.06 -5.31 8.43
C CYS A 122 18.38 -4.50 7.17
N LYS A 123 18.34 -5.13 6.00
CA LYS A 123 18.41 -4.43 4.71
C LYS A 123 17.01 -4.07 4.26
N GLN A 124 16.84 -2.81 3.84
CA GLN A 124 15.61 -2.36 3.22
C GLN A 124 15.32 -3.19 1.96
N ILE A 125 14.08 -3.62 1.80
CA ILE A 125 13.66 -4.42 0.65
C ILE A 125 12.96 -3.58 -0.42
N VAL A 126 12.25 -2.52 -0.03
CA VAL A 126 11.53 -1.66 -0.97
C VAL A 126 11.24 -0.27 -0.37
N TYR A 127 11.03 0.72 -1.24
CA TYR A 127 10.45 2.01 -0.90
C TYR A 127 8.99 2.01 -1.36
N ILE A 128 8.06 2.35 -0.47
CA ILE A 128 6.64 2.48 -0.81
C ILE A 128 6.17 3.89 -0.56
N LYS A 129 5.29 4.37 -1.43
CA LYS A 129 4.71 5.71 -1.39
C LYS A 129 3.20 5.68 -1.51
N TYR A 130 2.65 4.62 -2.07
CA TYR A 130 1.25 4.51 -2.41
C TYR A 130 0.62 3.26 -1.78
N VAL A 131 -0.69 3.34 -1.53
CA VAL A 131 -1.47 2.25 -0.92
C VAL A 131 -1.33 0.94 -1.70
N HIS A 132 -1.49 0.97 -3.02
CA HIS A 132 -1.36 -0.24 -3.85
C HIS A 132 0.00 -0.95 -3.72
N GLU A 133 1.10 -0.21 -3.50
CA GLU A 133 2.42 -0.84 -3.30
C GLU A 133 2.48 -1.62 -1.98
N LEU A 134 1.84 -1.11 -0.93
CA LEU A 134 1.67 -1.86 0.32
C LEU A 134 0.73 -3.06 0.12
N GLN A 135 -0.37 -2.89 -0.63
CA GLN A 135 -1.29 -3.99 -0.95
C GLN A 135 -0.58 -5.12 -1.72
N HIS A 136 0.27 -4.79 -2.69
CA HIS A 136 1.08 -5.76 -3.43
C HIS A 136 2.02 -6.53 -2.51
N LEU A 137 2.70 -5.82 -1.60
CA LEU A 137 3.59 -6.45 -0.64
C LEU A 137 2.84 -7.39 0.29
N LEU A 138 1.73 -6.95 0.89
CA LEU A 138 0.92 -7.77 1.79
C LEU A 138 0.36 -9.00 1.06
N PHE A 139 -0.15 -8.81 -0.16
CA PHE A 139 -0.63 -9.90 -1.00
C PHE A 139 0.47 -10.92 -1.32
N GLY A 140 1.68 -10.45 -1.69
CA GLY A 140 2.83 -11.32 -1.96
C GLY A 140 3.30 -12.11 -0.74
N LEU A 141 3.10 -11.57 0.47
CA LEU A 141 3.37 -12.25 1.74
C LEU A 141 2.22 -13.17 2.20
N GLY A 142 1.11 -13.23 1.46
CA GLY A 142 -0.08 -13.99 1.86
C GLY A 142 -0.84 -13.37 3.04
N LEU A 143 -0.60 -12.08 3.33
CA LEU A 143 -1.28 -11.31 4.37
C LEU A 143 -2.53 -10.63 3.83
N ASN A 144 -3.42 -10.20 4.73
CA ASN A 144 -4.59 -9.41 4.33
C ASN A 144 -4.16 -8.09 3.68
N SER A 145 -4.48 -7.92 2.40
CA SER A 145 -4.16 -6.74 1.59
C SER A 145 -5.36 -5.79 1.38
N GLU A 146 -6.52 -6.10 1.97
CA GLU A 146 -7.63 -5.15 2.03
C GLU A 146 -7.30 -4.01 2.99
N MET A 147 -7.60 -2.78 2.58
CA MET A 147 -7.24 -1.57 3.32
C MET A 147 -8.39 -0.58 3.40
N GLU A 148 -8.44 0.15 4.51
CA GLU A 148 -9.28 1.32 4.69
C GLU A 148 -8.46 2.60 4.46
N VAL A 149 -8.98 3.50 3.63
CA VAL A 149 -8.32 4.73 3.19
C VAL A 149 -9.17 5.97 3.46
#